data_AF-A0A1F8TCB9-F1
#
_entry.id   AF-A0A1F8TCB9-F1
#
_cell.length_a   1.000
_cell.length_b   1.000
_cell.length_c   1.000
_cell.angle_alpha   90.00
_cell.angle_beta   90.00
_cell.angle_gamma   90.00
#
_symmetry.space_group_name_H-M   'P 1'
#
loop_
_entity.id
_entity.type
_entity.pdbx_description
1 polymer ?
#
loop_
_entity_poly.entity_id
_entity_poly.type
_entity_poly.pdbx_seq_one_letter_code
_entity_poly.pdbx_strand_id
1 'polypeptide(L)'
;MNRLVLSVAVALAALLAACAPQAAPPTQAPPNQAPAAQAPPTEAPPPMDDYSRAGGDVAPTTASVEIGDQPIVDGAVTVSKIQAAVDGWIVIHTGAEGKPGPVIGYAPVSAGESSDVSVTIDAAQATAMMFAMLHVDEGVKGTYEFPGADAPAKDGDAIVMQAFNQPEAMMTAPSVVAEDQSIVEDSVTIASAYMAVPGWVVIHTAVDGKPGPVIGYAPLPQGESKDVRVEIDESDATTTLFAMLHVDAGVVGTYEFPGADAPVKDGDAIVMVPFSTEYQY
;
A
#
# COMPACT_ATOMS: atom_id res chain seq x y z
N MET A 1 -35.05 -71.94 -21.08
CA MET A 1 -36.31 -71.54 -21.74
C MET A 1 -36.38 -70.01 -21.76
N ASN A 2 -36.66 -69.43 -22.94
CA ASN A 2 -36.91 -68.01 -23.30
C ASN A 2 -35.97 -66.94 -22.73
N ARG A 3 -34.99 -66.39 -23.49
CA ARG A 3 -35.15 -65.41 -24.59
C ARG A 3 -36.16 -64.30 -24.31
N LEU A 4 -35.68 -63.14 -23.89
CA LEU A 4 -36.25 -61.86 -24.31
C LEU A 4 -35.11 -60.89 -24.65
N VAL A 5 -34.92 -60.69 -25.95
CA VAL A 5 -34.13 -59.63 -26.55
C VAL A 5 -35.03 -58.40 -26.55
N LEU A 6 -34.61 -57.30 -25.93
CA LEU A 6 -35.25 -56.00 -26.17
C LEU A 6 -34.17 -55.02 -26.63
N SER A 7 -34.07 -54.93 -27.96
CA SER A 7 -33.40 -53.89 -28.70
C SER A 7 -34.09 -52.55 -28.39
N VAL A 8 -33.36 -51.58 -27.86
CA VAL A 8 -33.79 -50.17 -27.87
C VAL A 8 -33.01 -49.46 -28.97
N ALA A 9 -33.74 -49.16 -30.04
CA ALA A 9 -33.28 -48.36 -31.15
C ALA A 9 -33.41 -46.86 -30.80
N VAL A 10 -32.29 -46.16 -30.99
CA VAL A 10 -32.14 -44.79 -31.54
C VAL A 10 -33.24 -43.77 -31.27
N ALA A 11 -32.87 -42.71 -30.55
CA ALA A 11 -33.31 -41.35 -30.85
C ALA A 11 -32.12 -40.39 -30.68
N LEU A 12 -31.27 -40.32 -31.72
CA LEU A 12 -30.26 -39.29 -31.86
C LEU A 12 -30.98 -37.99 -32.23
N ALA A 13 -31.30 -37.16 -31.24
CA ALA A 13 -31.83 -35.83 -31.48
C ALA A 13 -30.70 -34.93 -32.01
N ALA A 14 -30.69 -34.71 -33.31
CA ALA A 14 -29.88 -33.68 -33.94
C ALA A 14 -30.38 -32.30 -33.46
N LEU A 15 -29.61 -31.64 -32.59
CA LEU A 15 -29.78 -30.21 -32.33
C LEU A 15 -29.38 -29.44 -33.59
N LEU A 16 -30.37 -29.14 -34.43
CA LEU A 16 -30.27 -28.11 -35.45
C LEU A 16 -30.10 -26.77 -34.74
N ALA A 17 -28.88 -26.23 -34.76
CA ALA A 17 -28.58 -24.86 -34.40
C ALA A 17 -29.28 -23.94 -35.41
N ALA A 18 -30.50 -23.51 -35.08
CA ALA A 18 -31.14 -22.40 -35.76
C ALA A 18 -30.44 -21.11 -35.31
N CYS A 19 -29.55 -20.59 -36.14
CA CYS A 19 -29.10 -19.20 -36.04
C CYS A 19 -30.29 -18.27 -36.28
N ALA A 20 -30.99 -17.90 -35.21
CA ALA A 20 -31.77 -16.69 -35.22
C ALA A 20 -30.79 -15.49 -35.31
N PRO A 21 -31.03 -14.48 -36.16
CA PRO A 21 -30.25 -13.26 -36.11
C PRO A 21 -30.52 -12.63 -34.75
N GLN A 22 -29.51 -12.65 -33.90
CA GLN A 22 -29.53 -11.92 -32.65
C GLN A 22 -29.80 -10.46 -33.01
N ALA A 23 -30.95 -9.95 -32.58
CA ALA A 23 -31.23 -8.53 -32.66
C ALA A 23 -30.04 -7.81 -32.00
N ALA A 24 -29.39 -6.94 -32.77
CA ALA A 24 -28.29 -6.15 -32.25
C ALA A 24 -28.75 -5.51 -30.93
N PRO A 25 -27.94 -5.60 -29.86
CA PRO A 25 -28.20 -4.80 -28.68
C PRO A 25 -28.36 -3.35 -29.15
N PRO A 26 -29.27 -2.56 -28.55
CA PRO A 26 -29.32 -1.14 -28.85
C PRO A 26 -27.90 -0.61 -28.70
N THR A 27 -27.36 0.02 -29.74
CA THR A 27 -26.08 0.72 -29.68
C THR A 27 -26.19 1.66 -28.49
N GLN A 28 -25.59 1.29 -27.37
CA GLN A 28 -25.36 2.23 -26.30
C GLN A 28 -24.50 3.30 -26.93
N ALA A 29 -25.04 4.52 -26.96
CA ALA A 29 -24.23 5.69 -27.24
C ALA A 29 -22.97 5.60 -26.35
N PRO A 30 -21.79 6.00 -26.87
CA PRO A 30 -20.58 6.02 -26.07
C PRO A 30 -20.90 6.67 -24.71
N PRO A 31 -20.39 6.13 -23.59
CA PRO A 31 -20.54 6.81 -22.31
C PRO A 31 -20.09 8.25 -22.52
N ASN A 32 -20.98 9.18 -22.16
CA ASN A 32 -20.76 10.62 -22.24
C ASN A 32 -19.31 10.88 -21.82
N GLN A 33 -18.47 11.25 -22.79
CA GLN A 33 -17.20 11.87 -22.47
C GLN A 33 -17.59 13.11 -21.69
N ALA A 34 -17.17 13.16 -20.42
CA ALA A 34 -17.24 14.39 -19.66
C ALA A 34 -16.65 15.49 -20.55
N PRO A 35 -17.34 16.63 -20.71
CA PRO A 35 -16.77 17.75 -21.46
C PRO A 35 -15.38 18.02 -20.89
N ALA A 36 -14.38 18.13 -21.76
CA ALA A 36 -13.09 18.69 -21.37
C ALA A 36 -13.38 19.95 -20.56
N ALA A 37 -12.89 19.99 -19.32
CA ALA A 37 -13.12 21.09 -18.41
C ALA A 37 -12.73 22.38 -19.14
N GLN A 38 -13.75 23.17 -19.50
CA GLN A 38 -13.54 24.48 -20.07
C GLN A 38 -12.88 25.31 -18.97
N ALA A 39 -11.72 25.88 -19.27
CA ALA A 39 -11.10 26.87 -18.41
C ALA A 39 -12.14 27.96 -18.09
N PRO A 40 -12.19 28.46 -16.84
CA PRO A 40 -13.08 29.55 -16.49
C PRO A 40 -12.82 30.77 -17.40
N PRO A 41 -13.83 31.58 -17.70
CA PRO A 41 -13.69 32.71 -18.61
C PRO A 41 -12.61 33.67 -18.09
N THR A 42 -11.66 34.01 -18.97
CA THR A 42 -10.65 35.04 -18.73
C THR A 42 -11.33 36.39 -18.59
N GLU A 43 -11.55 36.81 -17.34
CA GLU A 43 -11.82 38.22 -17.06
C GLU A 43 -10.48 38.97 -17.12
N ALA A 44 -10.41 39.98 -18.00
CA ALA A 44 -9.21 40.80 -18.13
C ALA A 44 -8.96 41.57 -16.81
N PRO A 45 -7.73 41.57 -16.27
CA PRO A 45 -7.43 42.36 -15.08
C PRO A 45 -7.65 43.85 -15.37
N PRO A 46 -8.11 44.63 -14.37
CA PRO A 46 -8.27 46.08 -14.53
C PRO A 46 -6.92 46.75 -14.83
N PRO A 47 -6.91 47.90 -15.53
CA PRO A 47 -5.67 48.59 -15.86
C PRO A 47 -4.98 49.03 -14.57
N MET A 48 -3.72 48.63 -14.40
CA MET A 48 -2.88 49.12 -13.31
C MET A 48 -2.47 50.56 -13.59
N ASP A 49 -3.18 51.49 -12.94
CA ASP A 49 -2.66 52.83 -12.70
C ASP A 49 -1.59 52.78 -11.60
N ASP A 50 -0.49 53.48 -11.92
CA ASP A 50 0.57 54.02 -11.07
C ASP A 50 0.39 53.89 -9.56
N TYR A 51 1.20 53.02 -8.95
CA TYR A 51 1.77 53.27 -7.63
C TYR A 51 3.25 52.91 -7.61
N SER A 52 4.06 53.89 -7.99
CA SER A 52 5.41 54.03 -7.48
C SER A 52 5.42 54.12 -5.95
N ARG A 53 6.36 53.39 -5.32
CA ARG A 53 6.92 53.56 -3.96
C ARG A 53 6.19 52.92 -2.77
N ALA A 54 6.65 51.74 -2.38
CA ALA A 54 7.25 51.52 -1.06
C ALA A 54 8.13 50.26 -1.11
N GLY A 55 9.43 50.42 -0.81
CA GLY A 55 10.26 49.27 -0.46
C GLY A 55 9.74 48.68 0.85
N GLY A 56 9.21 47.46 0.79
CA GLY A 56 9.04 46.60 1.93
C GLY A 56 10.19 45.61 1.92
N ASP A 57 11.06 45.67 2.92
CA ASP A 57 11.94 44.56 3.27
C ASP A 57 11.05 43.36 3.60
N VAL A 58 10.78 42.51 2.61
CA VAL A 58 10.30 41.15 2.85
C VAL A 58 11.52 40.39 3.33
N ALA A 59 11.56 40.07 4.62
CA ALA A 59 12.51 39.08 5.12
C ALA A 59 12.40 37.84 4.22
N PRO A 60 13.52 37.21 3.81
CA PRO A 60 13.45 36.01 2.99
C PRO A 60 12.65 34.96 3.77
N THR A 61 11.44 34.68 3.33
CA THR A 61 10.64 33.58 3.89
C THR A 61 11.32 32.28 3.43
N THR A 62 11.96 31.61 4.37
CA THR A 62 12.51 30.26 4.21
C THR A 62 11.44 29.34 3.62
N ALA A 63 11.77 28.70 2.49
CA ALA A 63 10.88 27.75 1.87
C ALA A 63 10.81 26.47 2.72
N SER A 64 9.62 25.90 2.90
CA SER A 64 9.42 24.71 3.71
C SER A 64 8.26 23.86 3.21
N VAL A 65 8.28 22.58 3.57
CA VAL A 65 7.20 21.61 3.38
C VAL A 65 6.99 20.90 4.71
N GLU A 66 5.73 20.75 5.11
CA GLU A 66 5.30 19.95 6.25
C GLU A 66 4.31 18.90 5.77
N ILE A 67 4.63 17.63 6.02
CA ILE A 67 3.76 16.48 5.76
C ILE A 67 3.98 15.42 6.84
N GLY A 68 2.90 14.80 7.32
CA GLY A 68 2.95 13.71 8.28
C GLY A 68 2.75 12.33 7.63
N ASP A 69 3.11 11.29 8.36
CA ASP A 69 2.76 9.91 8.02
C ASP A 69 1.24 9.77 7.92
N GLN A 70 0.77 9.20 6.81
CA GLN A 70 -0.66 9.18 6.49
C GLN A 70 -1.00 8.10 5.46
N PRO A 71 -2.20 7.50 5.52
CA PRO A 71 -2.66 6.60 4.47
C PRO A 71 -2.90 7.36 3.15
N ILE A 72 -2.98 6.62 2.04
CA ILE A 72 -3.46 7.17 0.78
C ILE A 72 -4.99 7.09 0.81
N VAL A 73 -5.66 8.23 0.70
CA VAL A 73 -7.14 8.28 0.72
C VAL A 73 -7.60 8.76 -0.64
N ASP A 74 -8.48 7.98 -1.28
CA ASP A 74 -9.03 8.27 -2.62
C ASP A 74 -7.94 8.56 -3.68
N GLY A 75 -6.79 7.90 -3.57
CA GLY A 75 -5.65 8.08 -4.49
C GLY A 75 -4.88 9.38 -4.27
N ALA A 76 -4.99 10.02 -3.10
CA ALA A 76 -4.30 11.25 -2.79
C ALA A 76 -3.61 11.22 -1.42
N VAL A 77 -2.62 12.10 -1.27
CA VAL A 77 -1.98 12.47 0.00
C VAL A 77 -2.17 13.96 0.25
N THR A 78 -2.11 14.38 1.51
CA THR A 78 -2.29 15.78 1.91
C THR A 78 -1.02 16.33 2.53
N VAL A 79 -0.51 17.42 1.95
CA VAL A 79 0.63 18.16 2.48
C VAL A 79 0.07 19.27 3.38
N SER A 80 0.33 19.16 4.69
CA SER A 80 -0.34 20.00 5.69
C SER A 80 0.05 21.46 5.56
N LYS A 81 1.31 21.75 5.21
CA LYS A 81 1.78 23.12 5.02
C LYS A 81 2.90 23.21 4.01
N ILE A 82 2.87 24.27 3.21
CA ILE A 82 3.93 24.61 2.26
C ILE A 82 4.20 26.10 2.38
N GLN A 83 5.47 26.49 2.50
CA GLN A 83 5.91 27.86 2.30
C GLN A 83 6.75 27.88 1.02
N ALA A 84 6.22 28.47 -0.04
CA ALA A 84 6.92 28.60 -1.31
C ALA A 84 7.45 30.02 -1.49
N ALA A 85 8.68 30.16 -2.02
CA ALA A 85 9.26 31.47 -2.31
C ALA A 85 8.75 32.06 -3.64
N VAL A 86 8.40 31.19 -4.58
CA VAL A 86 7.87 31.50 -5.93
C VAL A 86 6.77 30.50 -6.27
N ASP A 87 6.02 30.75 -7.35
CA ASP A 87 5.09 29.76 -7.90
C ASP A 87 5.84 28.46 -8.25
N GLY A 88 5.20 27.31 -8.05
CA GLY A 88 5.86 26.02 -8.16
C GLY A 88 4.93 24.83 -8.05
N TRP A 89 5.52 23.70 -7.69
CA TRP A 89 4.86 22.40 -7.61
C TRP A 89 5.25 21.68 -6.33
N ILE A 90 4.29 21.05 -5.68
CA ILE A 90 4.58 20.02 -4.68
C ILE A 90 4.52 18.65 -5.37
N VAL A 91 5.59 17.88 -5.25
CA VAL A 91 5.81 16.65 -6.02
C VAL A 91 6.00 15.49 -5.06
N ILE A 92 5.29 14.39 -5.29
CA ILE A 92 5.43 13.16 -4.51
C ILE A 92 6.30 12.18 -5.28
N HIS A 93 7.40 11.78 -4.66
CA HIS A 93 8.31 10.75 -5.14
C HIS A 93 8.14 9.48 -4.33
N THR A 94 8.32 8.33 -4.99
CA THR A 94 8.60 7.07 -4.30
C THR A 94 9.89 7.18 -3.46
N GLY A 95 10.08 6.25 -2.54
CA GLY A 95 11.29 6.14 -1.72
C GLY A 95 11.99 4.81 -1.92
N ALA A 96 13.31 4.86 -2.10
CA ALA A 96 14.20 3.70 -2.10
C ALA A 96 15.52 4.05 -1.40
N GLU A 97 15.98 3.21 -0.48
CA GLU A 97 17.24 3.42 0.27
C GLU A 97 17.34 4.80 0.96
N GLY A 98 16.21 5.33 1.43
CA GLY A 98 16.14 6.66 2.06
C GLY A 98 16.34 7.83 1.10
N LYS A 99 16.17 7.63 -0.21
CA LYS A 99 16.30 8.65 -1.25
C LYS A 99 15.02 8.77 -2.10
N PRO A 100 14.72 9.96 -2.65
CA PRO A 100 13.63 10.13 -3.62
C PRO A 100 13.87 9.31 -4.90
N GLY A 101 12.86 8.57 -5.31
CA GLY A 101 12.79 7.79 -6.54
C GLY A 101 11.95 8.48 -7.63
N PRO A 102 11.34 7.72 -8.56
CA PRO A 102 10.41 8.27 -9.55
C PRO A 102 9.24 9.08 -8.95
N VAL A 103 8.77 10.07 -9.71
CA VAL A 103 7.58 10.89 -9.42
C VAL A 103 6.31 10.06 -9.62
N ILE A 104 5.37 10.15 -8.69
CA ILE A 104 4.07 9.46 -8.76
C ILE A 104 2.88 10.41 -8.71
N GLY A 105 3.09 11.70 -8.43
CA GLY A 105 2.04 12.73 -8.51
C GLY A 105 2.56 14.11 -8.15
N TYR A 106 1.80 15.15 -8.49
CA TYR A 106 2.17 16.53 -8.22
C TYR A 106 0.94 17.45 -8.20
N ALA A 107 1.05 18.60 -7.54
CA ALA A 107 0.02 19.65 -7.51
C ALA A 107 0.64 21.05 -7.58
N PRO A 108 -0.02 22.03 -8.21
CA PRO A 108 0.48 23.41 -8.28
C PRO A 108 0.43 24.09 -6.92
N VAL A 109 1.41 24.94 -6.64
CA VAL A 109 1.54 25.73 -5.40
C VAL A 109 1.88 27.17 -5.77
N SER A 110 1.13 28.13 -5.23
CA SER A 110 1.44 29.56 -5.43
C SER A 110 2.53 30.01 -4.47
N ALA A 111 3.27 31.06 -4.85
CA ALA A 111 4.18 31.74 -3.93
C ALA A 111 3.46 32.16 -2.63
N GLY A 112 4.11 31.96 -1.48
CA GLY A 112 3.52 32.21 -0.17
C GLY A 112 3.17 30.93 0.59
N GLU A 113 2.27 31.05 1.56
CA GLU A 113 1.80 29.93 2.38
C GLU A 113 0.63 29.21 1.69
N SER A 114 0.67 27.88 1.67
CA SER A 114 -0.44 27.01 1.31
C SER A 114 -0.64 25.97 2.41
N SER A 115 -1.89 25.61 2.70
CA SER A 115 -2.23 24.57 3.67
C SER A 115 -3.14 23.52 3.04
N ASP A 116 -3.11 22.30 3.58
CA ASP A 116 -3.98 21.19 3.19
C ASP A 116 -3.99 20.92 1.68
N VAL A 117 -2.81 20.98 1.06
CA VAL A 117 -2.65 20.78 -0.38
C VAL A 117 -2.80 19.29 -0.68
N SER A 118 -3.89 18.93 -1.36
CA SER A 118 -4.14 17.57 -1.81
C SER A 118 -3.37 17.28 -3.09
N VAL A 119 -2.64 16.17 -3.10
CA VAL A 119 -1.85 15.72 -4.25
C VAL A 119 -2.35 14.35 -4.67
N THR A 120 -2.99 14.28 -5.85
CA THR A 120 -3.36 13.01 -6.46
C THR A 120 -2.10 12.29 -6.95
N ILE A 121 -2.00 11.00 -6.64
CA ILE A 121 -0.86 10.15 -6.97
C ILE A 121 -1.29 8.87 -7.68
N ASP A 122 -0.35 8.24 -8.40
CA ASP A 122 -0.47 6.85 -8.82
C ASP A 122 -0.22 5.92 -7.63
N ALA A 123 -1.30 5.55 -6.93
CA ALA A 123 -1.25 4.67 -5.77
C ALA A 123 -0.66 3.29 -6.07
N ALA A 124 -0.70 2.82 -7.32
CA ALA A 124 -0.11 1.53 -7.69
C ALA A 124 1.43 1.54 -7.66
N GLN A 125 2.03 2.73 -7.64
CA GLN A 125 3.48 2.92 -7.54
C GLN A 125 3.94 3.38 -6.16
N ALA A 126 3.02 3.56 -5.21
CA ALA A 126 3.35 4.01 -3.86
C ALA A 126 4.30 3.03 -3.14
N THR A 127 5.19 3.58 -2.33
CA THR A 127 6.16 2.84 -1.53
C THR A 127 5.95 3.12 -0.04
N ALA A 128 6.48 2.26 0.84
CA ALA A 128 6.34 2.41 2.30
C ALA A 128 6.78 3.79 2.80
N MET A 129 7.92 4.27 2.29
CA MET A 129 8.43 5.62 2.48
C MET A 129 8.33 6.38 1.16
N MET A 130 7.90 7.63 1.19
CA MET A 130 7.80 8.54 0.05
C MET A 130 8.36 9.92 0.44
N PHE A 131 8.55 10.79 -0.54
CA PHE A 131 9.06 12.15 -0.33
C PHE A 131 8.12 13.17 -0.96
N ALA A 132 7.72 14.18 -0.19
CA ALA A 132 7.13 15.39 -0.72
C ALA A 132 8.25 16.42 -0.96
N MET A 133 8.46 16.81 -2.22
CA MET A 133 9.52 17.72 -2.64
C MET A 133 8.91 18.96 -3.30
N LEU A 134 9.33 20.14 -2.87
CA LEU A 134 8.92 21.39 -3.51
C LEU A 134 9.81 21.64 -4.74
N HIS A 135 9.19 21.99 -5.87
CA HIS A 135 9.82 22.38 -7.11
C HIS A 135 9.41 23.81 -7.47
N VAL A 136 10.28 24.52 -8.20
CA VAL A 136 9.91 25.81 -8.82
C VAL A 136 9.18 25.57 -10.14
N ASP A 137 8.34 26.53 -10.55
CA ASP A 137 7.72 26.58 -11.88
C ASP A 137 8.56 27.51 -12.76
N GLU A 138 9.56 26.93 -13.42
CA GLU A 138 10.46 27.64 -14.34
C GLU A 138 10.26 27.11 -15.76
N GLY A 139 10.55 27.92 -16.77
CA GLY A 139 10.24 27.54 -18.16
C GLY A 139 8.82 27.95 -18.54
N VAL A 140 7.92 26.99 -18.79
CA VAL A 140 6.57 27.30 -19.27
C VAL A 140 5.60 27.37 -18.07
N LYS A 141 5.39 28.58 -17.56
CA LYS A 141 4.49 28.86 -16.43
C LYS A 141 3.21 28.01 -16.45
N GLY A 142 3.00 27.24 -15.38
CA GLY A 142 1.84 26.36 -15.17
C GLY A 142 1.93 25.02 -15.90
N THR A 143 3.09 24.66 -16.43
CA THR A 143 3.38 23.33 -16.97
C THR A 143 4.40 22.65 -16.05
N TYR A 144 4.23 21.34 -15.79
CA TYR A 144 5.19 20.61 -14.97
C TYR A 144 6.28 19.97 -15.85
N GLU A 145 7.54 20.33 -15.62
CA GLU A 145 8.68 20.09 -16.51
C GLU A 145 9.89 19.45 -15.78
N PHE A 146 9.67 18.27 -15.19
CA PHE A 146 10.72 17.51 -14.48
C PHE A 146 10.96 16.11 -15.07
N PRO A 147 12.23 15.67 -15.25
CA PRO A 147 13.45 16.45 -15.07
C PRO A 147 13.55 17.56 -16.13
N GLY A 148 14.00 18.76 -15.73
CA GLY A 148 14.00 19.91 -16.62
C GLY A 148 14.04 21.24 -15.89
N ALA A 149 13.24 22.19 -16.37
CA ALA A 149 13.20 23.55 -15.87
C ALA A 149 12.68 23.60 -14.41
N ASP A 150 11.73 22.73 -14.06
CA ASP A 150 11.18 22.65 -12.70
C ASP A 150 12.09 21.91 -11.75
N ALA A 151 13.22 22.53 -11.42
CA ALA A 151 14.19 22.00 -10.49
C ALA A 151 13.66 21.99 -9.05
N PRO A 152 14.17 21.12 -8.17
CA PRO A 152 13.85 21.16 -6.74
C PRO A 152 14.17 22.54 -6.14
N ALA A 153 13.20 23.09 -5.41
CA ALA A 153 13.36 24.31 -4.64
C ALA A 153 14.41 24.09 -3.54
N LYS A 154 15.14 25.17 -3.22
CA LYS A 154 16.20 25.14 -2.20
C LYS A 154 15.97 26.22 -1.16
N ASP A 155 16.26 25.87 0.09
CA ASP A 155 16.48 26.82 1.18
C ASP A 155 17.98 26.80 1.52
N GLY A 156 18.69 27.87 1.13
CA GLY A 156 20.14 27.85 1.05
C GLY A 156 20.64 26.77 0.07
N ASP A 157 21.43 25.82 0.58
CA ASP A 157 21.95 24.69 -0.21
C ASP A 157 21.08 23.42 -0.09
N ALA A 158 20.09 23.39 0.80
CA ALA A 158 19.28 22.22 1.07
C ALA A 158 18.06 22.16 0.14
N ILE A 159 17.78 20.97 -0.41
CA ILE A 159 16.53 20.72 -1.14
C ILE A 159 15.37 20.74 -0.13
N VAL A 160 14.31 21.47 -0.47
CA VAL A 160 13.09 21.55 0.34
C VAL A 160 12.27 20.29 0.09
N MET A 161 12.41 19.32 0.98
CA MET A 161 11.64 18.07 0.95
C MET A 161 11.42 17.51 2.35
N GLN A 162 10.39 16.69 2.51
CA GLN A 162 10.16 15.91 3.71
C GLN A 162 9.75 14.47 3.36
N ALA A 163 10.34 13.52 4.07
CA ALA A 163 9.94 12.12 3.98
C ALA A 163 8.68 11.89 4.81
N PHE A 164 7.80 11.03 4.33
CA PHE A 164 6.63 10.54 5.06
C PHE A 164 6.38 9.09 4.70
N ASN A 165 5.71 8.37 5.59
CA ASN A 165 5.35 6.99 5.37
C ASN A 165 3.86 6.84 5.08
N GLN A 166 3.51 5.92 4.18
CA GLN A 166 2.15 5.42 4.09
C GLN A 166 2.02 4.20 5.02
N PRO A 167 1.19 4.27 6.08
CA PRO A 167 1.00 3.16 7.01
C PRO A 167 0.60 1.86 6.31
N GLU A 168 -0.26 1.90 5.28
CA GLU A 168 -0.66 0.67 4.59
C GLU A 168 0.47 0.01 3.78
N ALA A 169 1.44 0.76 3.24
CA ALA A 169 2.59 0.16 2.56
C ALA A 169 3.60 -0.43 3.55
N MET A 170 3.73 0.12 4.76
CA MET A 170 4.40 -0.59 5.87
C MET A 170 3.66 -1.86 6.29
N MET A 171 2.35 -1.90 6.06
CA MET A 171 1.56 -3.09 6.33
C MET A 171 1.68 -4.13 5.21
N THR A 172 2.07 -3.84 3.97
CA THR A 172 2.14 -4.91 2.92
C THR A 172 3.25 -5.94 3.10
N ALA A 173 4.30 -5.63 3.89
CA ALA A 173 5.34 -6.60 4.20
C ALA A 173 4.83 -7.61 5.24
N PRO A 174 5.04 -8.92 5.03
CA PRO A 174 4.66 -9.92 6.02
C PRO A 174 5.43 -9.67 7.33
N SER A 175 4.70 -9.64 8.44
CA SER A 175 5.26 -9.34 9.77
C SER A 175 4.54 -10.13 10.85
N VAL A 176 5.25 -10.46 11.92
CA VAL A 176 4.68 -11.13 13.10
C VAL A 176 5.28 -10.52 14.36
N VAL A 177 4.41 -10.23 15.33
CA VAL A 177 4.77 -9.68 16.63
C VAL A 177 4.19 -10.61 17.70
N ALA A 178 5.08 -11.16 18.51
CA ALA A 178 4.74 -11.92 19.70
C ALA A 178 5.51 -11.30 20.87
N GLU A 179 4.84 -11.20 22.01
CA GLU A 179 5.42 -10.72 23.25
C GLU A 179 5.69 -11.89 24.19
N ASP A 180 6.64 -11.70 25.09
CA ASP A 180 6.87 -12.62 26.21
C ASP A 180 5.60 -12.71 27.06
N GLN A 181 5.18 -13.93 27.35
CA GLN A 181 3.87 -14.19 27.97
C GLN A 181 3.90 -15.51 28.74
N SER A 182 2.87 -15.80 29.53
CA SER A 182 2.65 -17.16 30.02
C SER A 182 1.70 -17.91 29.09
N ILE A 183 1.85 -19.23 29.03
CA ILE A 183 0.84 -20.08 28.40
C ILE A 183 -0.42 -20.06 29.28
N VAL A 184 -1.58 -19.84 28.65
CA VAL A 184 -2.87 -19.78 29.34
C VAL A 184 -3.88 -20.65 28.62
N GLU A 185 -4.34 -21.70 29.31
CA GLU A 185 -5.29 -22.69 28.79
C GLU A 185 -4.78 -23.29 27.46
N ASP A 186 -3.59 -23.90 27.51
CA ASP A 186 -2.94 -24.56 26.37
C ASP A 186 -2.82 -23.65 25.14
N SER A 187 -2.61 -22.35 25.33
CA SER A 187 -2.53 -21.39 24.22
C SER A 187 -1.59 -20.23 24.49
N VAL A 188 -1.12 -19.66 23.39
CA VAL A 188 -0.39 -18.40 23.32
C VAL A 188 -1.16 -17.39 22.47
N THR A 189 -0.89 -16.11 22.67
CA THR A 189 -1.48 -15.01 21.92
C THR A 189 -0.41 -14.31 21.08
N ILE A 190 -0.65 -14.21 19.78
CA ILE A 190 0.17 -13.41 18.87
C ILE A 190 -0.43 -12.02 18.81
N ALA A 191 0.34 -11.02 19.25
CA ALA A 191 -0.12 -9.65 19.41
C ALA A 191 -0.61 -9.07 18.07
N SER A 192 0.19 -9.26 17.01
CA SER A 192 -0.24 -8.97 15.64
C SER A 192 0.52 -9.78 14.61
N ALA A 193 -0.11 -10.00 13.47
CA ALA A 193 0.52 -10.55 12.28
C ALA A 193 -0.07 -9.89 11.03
N TYR A 194 0.76 -9.66 10.01
CA TYR A 194 0.31 -9.28 8.69
C TYR A 194 0.67 -10.35 7.66
N MET A 195 -0.31 -10.70 6.84
CA MET A 195 -0.19 -11.67 5.77
C MET A 195 -0.47 -11.03 4.41
N ALA A 196 0.51 -11.10 3.49
CA ALA A 196 0.33 -10.61 2.11
C ALA A 196 -0.63 -11.50 1.28
N VAL A 197 -0.75 -12.78 1.66
CA VAL A 197 -1.68 -13.79 1.14
C VAL A 197 -2.17 -14.65 2.31
N PRO A 198 -3.33 -15.32 2.24
CA PRO A 198 -3.78 -16.19 3.33
C PRO A 198 -2.72 -17.23 3.74
N GLY A 199 -2.72 -17.58 5.02
CA GLY A 199 -1.76 -18.54 5.55
C GLY A 199 -1.97 -18.85 7.02
N TRP A 200 -0.86 -19.05 7.73
CA TRP A 200 -0.84 -19.54 9.10
C TRP A 200 0.17 -18.77 9.93
N VAL A 201 -0.13 -18.59 11.22
CA VAL A 201 0.91 -18.43 12.23
C VAL A 201 1.13 -19.78 12.90
N VAL A 202 2.39 -20.19 12.98
CA VAL A 202 2.82 -21.50 13.45
C VAL A 202 3.74 -21.32 14.64
N ILE A 203 3.51 -22.09 15.70
CA ILE A 203 4.30 -22.07 16.92
C ILE A 203 5.27 -23.23 16.90
N HIS A 204 6.55 -22.92 16.87
CA HIS A 204 7.64 -23.87 16.99
C HIS A 204 8.26 -23.82 18.38
N THR A 205 8.67 -24.97 18.87
CA THR A 205 9.62 -25.10 19.99
C THR A 205 11.00 -24.52 19.62
N ALA A 206 11.89 -24.40 20.59
CA ALA A 206 13.28 -24.02 20.38
C ALA A 206 14.24 -25.20 20.57
N VAL A 207 15.08 -25.47 19.57
CA VAL A 207 16.17 -26.44 19.64
C VAL A 207 17.46 -25.73 19.22
N ASP A 208 18.44 -25.66 20.12
CA ASP A 208 19.72 -24.97 19.90
C ASP A 208 19.57 -23.51 19.40
N GLY A 209 18.57 -22.80 19.94
CA GLY A 209 18.27 -21.42 19.57
C GLY A 209 17.66 -21.24 18.18
N LYS A 210 17.17 -22.33 17.56
CA LYS A 210 16.50 -22.35 16.26
C LYS A 210 15.08 -22.92 16.39
N PRO A 211 14.19 -22.65 15.43
CA PRO A 211 12.87 -23.29 15.39
C PRO A 211 13.00 -24.82 15.33
N GLY A 212 12.30 -25.49 16.25
CA GLY A 212 12.19 -26.93 16.39
C GLY A 212 10.85 -27.48 15.87
N PRO A 213 10.37 -28.61 16.39
CA PRO A 213 9.03 -29.14 16.09
C PRO A 213 7.89 -28.12 16.31
N VAL A 214 6.86 -28.23 15.47
CA VAL A 214 5.61 -27.46 15.58
C VAL A 214 4.77 -28.03 16.72
N ILE A 215 4.23 -27.15 17.56
CA ILE A 215 3.33 -27.52 18.68
C ILE A 215 1.94 -26.91 18.56
N GLY A 216 1.71 -25.99 17.61
CA GLY A 216 0.39 -25.41 17.35
C GLY A 216 0.40 -24.45 16.16
N TYR A 217 -0.78 -24.11 15.65
CA TYR A 217 -0.94 -23.16 14.54
C TYR A 217 -2.36 -22.58 14.50
N ALA A 218 -2.53 -21.42 13.86
CA ALA A 218 -3.83 -20.80 13.62
C ALA A 218 -3.90 -20.19 12.21
N PRO A 219 -5.06 -20.22 11.55
CA PRO A 219 -5.22 -19.60 10.23
C PRO A 219 -5.18 -18.08 10.34
N LEU A 220 -4.53 -17.46 9.36
CA LEU A 220 -4.48 -16.02 9.19
C LEU A 220 -5.07 -15.64 7.81
N PRO A 221 -6.10 -14.79 7.75
CA PRO A 221 -6.53 -14.21 6.49
C PRO A 221 -5.45 -13.27 5.94
N GLN A 222 -5.54 -12.93 4.66
CA GLN A 222 -4.77 -11.82 4.11
C GLN A 222 -5.10 -10.51 4.85
N GLY A 223 -4.07 -9.71 5.13
CA GLY A 223 -4.17 -8.47 5.88
C GLY A 223 -3.67 -8.60 7.33
N GLU A 224 -4.06 -7.65 8.17
CA GLU A 224 -3.70 -7.62 9.58
C GLU A 224 -4.64 -8.50 10.42
N SER A 225 -4.04 -9.28 11.32
CA SER A 225 -4.73 -9.98 12.41
C SER A 225 -4.13 -9.53 13.74
N LYS A 226 -4.97 -9.36 14.76
CA LYS A 226 -4.57 -8.97 16.13
C LYS A 226 -5.10 -9.98 17.13
N ASP A 227 -4.40 -10.10 18.25
CA ASP A 227 -4.79 -10.93 19.39
C ASP A 227 -5.12 -12.38 18.96
N VAL A 228 -4.28 -12.93 18.06
CA VAL A 228 -4.53 -14.25 17.48
C VAL A 228 -4.17 -15.30 18.52
N ARG A 229 -5.19 -15.95 19.06
CA ARG A 229 -5.03 -17.09 19.97
C ARG A 229 -4.63 -18.32 19.17
N VAL A 230 -3.53 -18.95 19.57
CA VAL A 230 -3.03 -20.20 18.99
C VAL A 230 -3.03 -21.28 20.07
N GLU A 231 -3.85 -22.31 19.86
CA GLU A 231 -3.83 -23.51 20.69
C GLU A 231 -2.55 -24.30 20.42
N ILE A 232 -1.89 -24.76 21.47
CA ILE A 232 -0.61 -25.48 21.43
C ILE A 232 -0.65 -26.74 22.29
N ASP A 233 0.22 -27.69 21.99
CA ASP A 233 0.56 -28.76 22.93
C ASP A 233 1.53 -28.22 23.99
N GLU A 234 1.00 -27.78 25.14
CA GLU A 234 1.80 -27.23 26.24
C GLU A 234 2.82 -28.26 26.78
N SER A 235 2.55 -29.56 26.66
CA SER A 235 3.45 -30.60 27.18
C SER A 235 4.79 -30.69 26.42
N ASP A 236 4.80 -30.20 25.19
CA ASP A 236 5.99 -30.11 24.32
C ASP A 236 6.64 -28.72 24.35
N ALA A 237 6.07 -27.75 25.08
CA ALA A 237 6.55 -26.37 25.06
C ALA A 237 7.94 -26.22 25.69
N THR A 238 8.78 -25.41 25.04
CA THR A 238 10.08 -24.96 25.55
C THR A 238 9.98 -23.53 26.08
N THR A 239 10.90 -23.13 26.98
CA THR A 239 10.93 -21.76 27.54
C THR A 239 10.93 -20.67 26.47
N THR A 240 11.62 -20.89 25.34
CA THR A 240 11.52 -20.04 24.16
C THR A 240 10.71 -20.75 23.09
N LEU A 241 9.75 -20.06 22.49
CA LEU A 241 9.01 -20.49 21.32
C LEU A 241 9.29 -19.52 20.16
N PHE A 242 8.98 -19.94 18.94
CA PHE A 242 9.01 -19.10 17.74
C PHE A 242 7.64 -19.03 17.13
N ALA A 243 7.13 -17.81 16.93
CA ALA A 243 5.99 -17.57 16.04
C ALA A 243 6.53 -17.36 14.63
N MET A 244 6.16 -18.24 13.69
CA MET A 244 6.61 -18.23 12.30
C MET A 244 5.40 -18.14 11.37
N LEU A 245 5.48 -17.29 10.34
CA LEU A 245 4.43 -17.22 9.33
C LEU A 245 4.66 -18.28 8.25
N HIS A 246 3.59 -18.95 7.84
CA HIS A 246 3.57 -19.88 6.71
C HIS A 246 2.49 -19.46 5.71
N VAL A 247 2.71 -19.71 4.42
CA VAL A 247 1.64 -19.56 3.41
C VAL A 247 0.66 -20.72 3.51
N ASP A 248 -0.61 -20.50 3.14
CA ASP A 248 -1.58 -21.57 2.87
C ASP A 248 -1.51 -21.86 1.36
N ALA A 249 -0.73 -22.87 1.00
CA ALA A 249 -0.52 -23.28 -0.37
C ALA A 249 -0.85 -24.77 -0.51
N GLY A 250 -1.19 -25.22 -1.72
CA GLY A 250 -1.69 -26.59 -1.87
C GLY A 250 -3.20 -26.63 -1.62
N VAL A 251 -3.66 -27.28 -0.54
CA VAL A 251 -5.09 -27.40 -0.27
C VAL A 251 -5.53 -26.29 0.67
N VAL A 252 -6.21 -25.28 0.10
CA VAL A 252 -6.75 -24.13 0.85
C VAL A 252 -7.42 -24.54 2.15
N GLY A 253 -6.96 -23.96 3.25
CA GLY A 253 -7.46 -24.18 4.60
C GLY A 253 -6.97 -25.47 5.27
N THR A 254 -5.96 -26.14 4.71
CA THR A 254 -5.35 -27.34 5.30
C THR A 254 -3.88 -27.09 5.59
N TYR A 255 -3.47 -27.23 6.85
CA TYR A 255 -2.08 -26.98 7.22
C TYR A 255 -1.15 -28.14 6.82
N GLU A 256 -0.12 -27.86 6.03
CA GLU A 256 0.64 -28.83 5.24
C GLU A 256 2.16 -28.64 5.37
N PHE A 257 2.68 -28.79 6.59
CA PHE A 257 4.10 -28.65 6.91
C PHE A 257 4.70 -29.90 7.60
N PRO A 258 5.91 -30.35 7.19
CA PRO A 258 6.69 -29.87 6.04
C PRO A 258 5.99 -30.19 4.71
N GLY A 259 5.98 -29.25 3.77
CA GLY A 259 5.22 -29.42 2.52
C GLY A 259 4.94 -28.10 1.79
N ALA A 260 3.71 -27.98 1.32
CA ALA A 260 3.26 -26.84 0.51
C ALA A 260 3.26 -25.52 1.30
N ASP A 261 2.95 -25.61 2.61
CA ASP A 261 2.92 -24.47 3.51
C ASP A 261 4.32 -24.09 3.98
N ALA A 262 5.10 -23.55 3.05
CA ALA A 262 6.46 -23.10 3.33
C ALA A 262 6.46 -21.83 4.20
N PRO A 263 7.52 -21.60 5.00
CA PRO A 263 7.69 -20.36 5.74
C PRO A 263 7.66 -19.13 4.82
N VAL A 264 6.95 -18.10 5.24
CA VAL A 264 6.92 -16.78 4.59
C VAL A 264 8.29 -16.14 4.74
N LYS A 265 8.74 -15.45 3.68
CA LYS A 265 9.99 -14.70 3.66
C LYS A 265 9.76 -13.23 3.35
N ASP A 266 10.56 -12.39 4.00
CA ASP A 266 10.79 -10.99 3.60
C ASP A 266 12.23 -10.88 3.10
N GLY A 267 12.40 -10.68 1.79
CA GLY A 267 13.67 -10.93 1.10
C GLY A 267 14.14 -12.38 1.30
N ASP A 268 15.33 -12.56 1.90
CA ASP A 268 15.90 -13.87 2.22
C ASP A 268 15.58 -14.35 3.65
N ALA A 269 15.04 -13.48 4.51
CA ALA A 269 14.78 -13.78 5.90
C ALA A 269 13.42 -14.44 6.08
N ILE A 270 13.35 -15.49 6.92
CA ILE A 270 12.07 -16.07 7.35
C ILE A 270 11.40 -15.09 8.31
N VAL A 271 10.11 -14.84 8.09
CA VAL A 271 9.31 -13.98 8.97
C VAL A 271 8.92 -14.78 10.21
N MET A 272 9.72 -14.59 11.26
CA MET A 272 9.52 -15.21 12.56
C MET A 272 10.03 -14.32 13.69
N VAL A 273 9.49 -14.50 14.88
CA VAL A 273 9.96 -13.85 16.10
C VAL A 273 10.02 -14.86 17.26
N PRO A 274 11.10 -14.92 18.04
CA PRO A 274 11.13 -15.67 19.28
C PRO A 274 10.38 -14.93 20.38
N PHE A 275 9.77 -15.67 21.31
CA PHE A 275 9.22 -15.13 22.55
C PHE A 275 9.40 -16.13 23.69
N SER A 276 9.48 -15.61 24.92
CA SER A 276 9.57 -16.40 26.15
C SER A 276 8.18 -16.77 26.66
N THR A 277 8.01 -18.00 27.14
CA THR A 277 6.81 -18.44 27.87
C THR A 277 6.93 -18.27 29.39
N GLU A 278 8.06 -17.73 29.86
CA GLU A 278 8.34 -17.42 31.25
C GLU A 278 8.38 -15.90 31.48
N TYR A 279 7.70 -15.42 32.53
CA TYR A 279 7.85 -14.04 33.00
C TYR A 279 9.24 -13.82 33.59
N GLN A 280 10.00 -12.86 33.04
CA GLN A 280 11.18 -12.32 33.70
C GLN A 280 10.72 -11.42 34.85
N TYR A 281 11.03 -11.80 36.09
CA TYR A 281 10.79 -11.00 37.30
C TYR A 281 11.86 -9.92 37.50
#